data_AF-X1SRA8-F1
#
_entry.id   AF-X1SRA8-F1
#
_cell.length_a   1.000
_cell.length_b   1.000
_cell.length_c   1.000
_cell.angle_alpha   90.00
_cell.angle_beta   90.00
_cell.angle_gamma   90.00
#
_symmetry.space_group_name_H-M   'P 1'
#
loop_
_entity.id
_entity.type
_entity.pdbx_description
1 polymer ?
#
loop_
_entity_poly.entity_id
_entity_poly.type
_entity_poly.pdbx_seq_one_letter_code
_entity_poly.pdbx_strand_id
1 'polypeptide(L)' 'MSIKNIIVKIGGKILENSESIESTISQLKGILHRNSLISKIIIIPGGGSYANFIRK' A
#
# COMPACT_ATOMS: atom_id res chain seq x y z
N MET A 1 13.39 20.03 2.86
CA MET A 1 13.82 18.75 2.26
C MET A 1 12.59 18.07 1.66
N SER A 2 12.49 17.93 0.34
CA SER A 2 11.31 17.28 -0.29
C SER A 2 11.48 15.76 -0.25
N ILE A 3 10.54 15.04 0.37
CA ILE A 3 10.53 13.57 0.36
C ILE A 3 9.89 13.11 -0.95
N LYS A 4 10.66 13.16 -2.05
CA LYS A 4 10.11 12.89 -3.39
C LYS A 4 9.50 11.51 -3.53
N ASN A 5 10.06 10.50 -2.86
CA ASN A 5 9.62 9.12 -3.01
C ASN A 5 9.39 8.50 -1.64
N ILE A 6 8.25 7.84 -1.46
CA ILE A 6 7.96 7.06 -0.24
C ILE A 6 7.72 5.59 -0.59
N ILE A 7 8.11 4.72 0.34
CA ILE A 7 7.83 3.30 0.29
C ILE A 7 6.84 2.98 1.41
N VAL A 8 5.74 2.32 1.06
CA VAL A 8 4.73 1.89 2.03
C VAL A 8 4.57 0.38 2.01
N LYS A 9 4.71 -0.24 3.18
CA LYS A 9 4.41 -1.66 3.38
C LYS A 9 2.92 -1.79 3.72
N ILE A 10 2.16 -2.52 2.91
CA ILE A 10 0.78 -2.89 3.26
C ILE A 10 0.73 -4.31 3.79
N GLY A 11 -0.06 -4.54 4.84
CA GLY A 11 -0.28 -5.88 5.41
C GLY A 11 -0.99 -6.78 4.41
N GLY A 12 -0.62 -8.05 4.33
CA GLY A 12 -1.14 -8.93 3.26
C GLY A 12 -2.59 -9.37 3.44
N LYS A 13 -3.16 -9.27 4.65
CA LYS A 13 -4.58 -9.61 4.91
C LYS A 13 -5.54 -8.73 4.10
N ILE A 14 -5.11 -7.53 3.73
CA ILE A 14 -5.88 -6.61 2.91
C ILE A 14 -6.21 -7.18 1.53
N LEU A 15 -5.36 -8.09 1.01
CA LEU A 15 -5.55 -8.67 -0.31
C LEU A 15 -6.79 -9.56 -0.41
N GLU A 16 -7.39 -9.93 0.72
CA GLU A 16 -8.56 -10.81 0.81
C GLU A 16 -9.88 -10.03 0.78
N ASN A 17 -9.84 -8.70 0.87
CA ASN A 17 -11.03 -7.84 0.91
C ASN A 17 -10.85 -6.65 -0.05
N SER A 18 -11.60 -6.66 -1.16
CA SER A 18 -11.49 -5.65 -2.22
C SER A 18 -11.76 -4.22 -1.72
N GLU A 19 -12.74 -4.03 -0.84
CA GLU A 19 -13.07 -2.73 -0.26
C GLU A 19 -11.89 -2.13 0.52
N SER A 20 -11.17 -2.98 1.27
CA SER A 20 -9.99 -2.57 2.02
C SER A 20 -8.85 -2.15 1.09
N ILE A 21 -8.65 -2.87 -0.03
CA ILE A 21 -7.69 -2.50 -1.08
C ILE A 21 -8.07 -1.14 -1.67
N GLU A 22 -9.32 -0.99 -2.12
CA GLU A 22 -9.81 0.23 -2.76
C GLU A 22 -9.69 1.45 -1.84
N SER A 23 -10.11 1.30 -0.57
CA SER A 23 -9.98 2.34 0.45
C SER A 23 -8.52 2.74 0.66
N THR A 24 -7.61 1.77 0.79
CA THR A 24 -6.17 2.04 0.99
C THR A 24 -5.55 2.72 -0.22
N ILE A 25 -5.85 2.25 -1.43
CA ILE A 25 -5.35 2.88 -2.67
C ILE A 25 -5.91 4.30 -2.83
N SER A 26 -7.18 4.53 -2.51
CA SER A 26 -7.81 5.86 -2.54
C SER A 26 -7.11 6.84 -1.58
N GLN A 27 -6.83 6.41 -0.35
CA GLN A 27 -6.10 7.21 0.63
C GLN A 27 -4.66 7.54 0.16
N LEU A 28 -3.93 6.56 -0.37
CA LEU A 28 -2.58 6.77 -0.90
C LEU A 28 -2.58 7.72 -2.11
N LYS A 29 -3.55 7.61 -3.02
CA LYS A 29 -3.76 8.59 -4.10
C LYS A 29 -4.03 9.98 -3.54
N GLY A 30 -4.87 10.09 -2.51
CA GLY A 30 -5.13 11.35 -1.82
C GLY A 30 -3.85 12.00 -1.28
N ILE A 31 -2.98 11.21 -0.66
CA ILE A 31 -1.66 11.68 -0.18
C ILE A 31 -0.78 12.14 -1.35
N LEU A 32 -0.68 11.34 -2.42
CA LEU A 32 0.13 11.66 -3.59
C LEU A 32 -0.31 12.97 -4.27
N HIS A 33 -1.62 13.21 -4.37
CA HIS A 33 -2.14 14.39 -5.07
C HIS A 33 -2.19 15.65 -4.21
N ARG A 34 -2.36 15.52 -2.89
CA ARG A 34 -2.53 16.67 -1.98
C ARG A 34 -1.21 17.11 -1.34
N ASN A 35 -0.20 16.25 -1.31
CA ASN A 35 1.07 16.55 -0.66
C ASN A 35 2.15 16.88 -1.70
N SER A 36 2.46 18.16 -1.86
CA SER A 36 3.49 18.64 -2.79
C SER A 36 4.91 18.14 -2.48
N LEU A 37 5.13 17.54 -1.32
CA LEU A 37 6.41 16.96 -0.95
C LEU A 37 6.62 15.56 -1.54
N ILE A 38 5.54 14.82 -1.86
CA ILE A 38 5.56 13.43 -2.32
C ILE A 38 5.25 13.37 -3.81
N SER A 39 6.19 12.88 -4.61
CA SER A 39 6.02 12.71 -6.07
C SER A 39 5.77 11.27 -6.50
N LYS A 40 6.08 10.29 -5.64
CA LYS A 40 5.93 8.87 -5.93
C LYS A 40 5.68 8.06 -4.67
N ILE A 41 4.77 7.09 -4.78
CA ILE A 41 4.51 6.08 -3.75
C ILE A 41 4.82 4.71 -4.35
N ILE A 42 5.68 3.94 -3.70
CA ILE A 42 5.96 2.53 -4.03
C ILE A 42 5.30 1.66 -2.97
N ILE A 43 4.43 0.75 -3.39
CA ILE A 43 3.67 -0.11 -2.49
C ILE A 43 4.30 -1.51 -2.47
N ILE A 44 4.59 -2.02 -1.27
CA ILE A 44 5.10 -3.38 -1.05
C ILE A 44 4.04 -4.18 -0.27
N PRO A 45 3.21 -5.00 -0.95
CA PRO A 45 2.21 -5.82 -0.29
C PRO A 45 2.83 -7.01 0.46
N GLY A 46 2.11 -7.49 1.48
CA GLY A 46 2.43 -8.77 2.14
C GLY A 46 1.64 -9.89 1.46
N GLY A 47 2.03 -11.13 1.69
CA GLY A 47 1.33 -12.29 1.09
C GLY A 47 -0.01 -12.64 1.76
N GLY A 48 -0.24 -12.26 3.02
CA GLY A 48 -1.50 -12.55 3.70
C GLY A 48 -1.78 -14.05 3.76
N SER A 49 -3.05 -14.46 3.68
CA SER A 49 -3.39 -15.88 3.63
C SER A 49 -2.92 -16.56 2.34
N TYR A 50 -2.68 -15.81 1.26
CA TYR A 50 -2.10 -16.34 0.01
C TYR A 50 -0.67 -16.84 0.18
N ALA A 51 0.05 -16.45 1.24
CA ALA A 51 1.37 -16.99 1.56
C ALA A 51 1.34 -18.10 2.62
N ASN A 52 0.17 -18.54 3.08
CA ASN A 52 0.11 -19.60 4.10
C ASN A 52 0.50 -20.98 3.53
N PHE A 53 0.54 -21.17 2.21
CA PHE A 53 0.94 -22.44 1.60
C PHE A 53 2.39 -22.85 1.91
N ILE A 54 3.28 -21.91 2.19
CA ILE A 54 4.69 -22.18 2.56
C ILE A 54 4.90 -22.41 4.06
N ARG A 55 3.87 -22.26 4.89
CA ARG A 55 3.94 -22.41 6.35
C ARG A 55 3.60 -23.83 6.82
N LYS A 56 3.56 -24.79 5.90
CA LYS A 56 3.27 -26.20 6.15
C LYS A 56 4.55 -27.01 6.24
#